data_AF-A0A5N6Z670-F1
#
_entry.id   AF-A0A5N6Z670-F1
#
_cell.length_a   1.000
_cell.length_b   1.000
_cell.length_c   1.000
_cell.angle_alpha   90.00
_cell.angle_beta   90.00
_cell.angle_gamma   90.00
#
_symmetry.space_group_name_H-M   'P 1'
#
loop_
_entity.id
_entity.type
_entity.pdbx_description
1 polymer ?
#
loop_
_entity_poly.entity_id
_entity_poly.type
_entity_poly.pdbx_seq_one_letter_code
_entity_poly.pdbx_strand_id
1 'polypeptide(L)'
;MGISRDSRHKRSATGAKRAFYRKKRAFEKGRQPSNTRIGAKRIHLVRTRGGNRKFRALRLDSGNFSWGSEGISRKTRVIVVAYHPSNNELVRTNTLTKSAVVQIDAAPFRQWYEAHYGQPLGRRRQQKTETTEEKKSNSVVKKQAERFADHGKVESAVERQFEAGRLYAVIASRPGQSGRVDGYILEGDELAFYQPPPSLQLHPTQQQTPLQANPTTHPTKKKKKMSTTKTRICIISDTHTLTPSPAPNTNTPYRHPLPKAHILLHAGDITKVGLRSEHEAIHAMLTQAPAELKIVVAGNHDITLDEEYYTRIGHLRHRYRTDHTAPSATTGQEKVTGSSEGRVESVRAIKELWTSAEAVKAGIRYMEEGVRTFRLGNGARVTVYASPYTPEFCQWAFAYDRRVDRFNLPAEGVFVPPNPVPGYPGVDIMLTHGPPYGVLDRVVGSRACVGCEHLFRAVERARPRLHAFGHIHEGYGAMRLEWSTRRQSVIQCDKETTLEDRCAYTDLSGESKSPLRVGDETLFVNASVVTVQYQALNAPWLVDLELPTE
;
A
#
# COMPACT_ATOMS: atom_id res chain seq x y z
N MET A 1 -25.66 24.03 -25.59
CA MET A 1 -24.89 24.22 -24.33
C MET A 1 -24.38 22.87 -23.85
N GLY A 2 -23.09 22.71 -23.58
CA GLY A 2 -22.45 21.40 -23.39
C GLY A 2 -22.14 21.02 -21.93
N ILE A 3 -21.02 20.30 -21.76
CA ILE A 3 -20.43 19.93 -20.47
C ILE A 3 -20.23 21.19 -19.62
N SER A 4 -20.53 21.12 -18.32
CA SER A 4 -20.41 22.24 -17.38
C SER A 4 -19.43 21.88 -16.26
N ARG A 5 -18.58 22.84 -15.88
CA ARG A 5 -17.61 22.72 -14.78
C ARG A 5 -18.10 23.36 -13.48
N ASP A 6 -19.37 23.75 -13.42
CA ASP A 6 -19.97 24.29 -12.21
C ASP A 6 -20.08 23.22 -11.12
N SER A 7 -20.11 23.63 -9.85
CA SER A 7 -20.34 22.75 -8.71
C SER A 7 -21.81 22.72 -8.27
N ARG A 8 -22.70 23.45 -8.95
CA ARG A 8 -24.07 23.69 -8.50
C ARG A 8 -25.00 22.54 -8.83
N HIS A 9 -24.69 21.78 -9.89
CA HIS A 9 -25.37 20.50 -10.16
C HIS A 9 -24.99 19.39 -9.16
N LYS A 10 -23.90 19.55 -8.39
CA LYS A 10 -23.49 18.58 -7.37
C LYS A 10 -24.21 18.87 -6.05
N ARG A 11 -24.37 17.84 -5.23
CA ARG A 11 -24.90 17.97 -3.85
C ARG A 11 -23.96 18.84 -3.00
N SER A 12 -24.49 19.48 -1.96
CA SER A 12 -23.68 20.11 -0.93
C SER A 12 -22.91 19.07 -0.12
N ALA A 13 -21.95 19.52 0.70
CA ALA A 13 -21.26 18.67 1.65
C ALA A 13 -22.22 17.97 2.63
N THR A 14 -23.32 18.64 3.00
CA THR A 14 -24.40 18.07 3.81
C THR A 14 -25.27 17.03 3.09
N GLY A 15 -24.99 16.72 1.82
CA GLY A 15 -25.80 15.81 1.00
C GLY A 15 -27.07 16.44 0.41
N ALA A 16 -27.40 17.68 0.78
CA ALA A 16 -28.59 18.37 0.29
C ALA A 16 -28.52 18.59 -1.24
N LYS A 17 -29.66 18.36 -1.90
CA LYS A 17 -29.83 18.66 -3.33
C LYS A 17 -29.97 20.17 -3.48
N ARG A 18 -29.08 20.78 -4.26
CA ARG A 18 -29.10 22.23 -4.51
C ARG A 18 -30.19 22.59 -5.53
N ALA A 19 -30.96 23.64 -5.22
CA ALA A 19 -31.95 24.18 -6.14
C ALA A 19 -31.29 24.79 -7.38
N PHE A 20 -31.98 24.71 -8.51
CA PHE A 20 -31.52 25.31 -9.75
C PHE A 20 -31.83 26.82 -9.75
N TYR A 21 -30.82 27.66 -9.50
CA TYR A 21 -31.01 29.13 -9.43
C TYR A 21 -30.63 29.89 -10.70
N ARG A 22 -29.77 29.33 -11.57
CA ARG A 22 -29.39 29.96 -12.85
C ARG A 22 -29.03 28.96 -13.92
N LYS A 23 -29.31 29.32 -15.17
CA LYS A 23 -28.87 28.59 -16.38
C LYS A 23 -27.33 28.51 -16.46
N LYS A 24 -26.84 27.47 -17.16
CA LYS A 24 -25.40 27.27 -17.41
C LYS A 24 -24.78 28.51 -18.07
N ARG A 25 -23.55 28.88 -17.70
CA ARG A 25 -22.85 30.06 -18.25
C ARG A 25 -21.66 29.66 -19.11
N ALA A 26 -21.37 30.46 -20.14
CA ALA A 26 -20.31 30.16 -21.11
C ALA A 26 -18.90 30.11 -20.48
N PHE A 27 -18.65 30.84 -19.40
CA PHE A 27 -17.36 30.83 -18.70
C PHE A 27 -17.12 29.57 -17.87
N GLU A 28 -18.16 28.78 -17.56
CA GLU A 28 -18.08 27.48 -16.87
C GLU A 28 -18.05 26.29 -17.85
N LYS A 29 -17.96 26.53 -19.16
CA LYS A 29 -18.03 25.45 -20.15
C LYS A 29 -16.85 24.48 -20.04
N GLY A 30 -17.16 23.19 -20.08
CA GLY A 30 -16.23 22.11 -20.37
C GLY A 30 -16.21 21.78 -21.87
N ARG A 31 -15.21 21.03 -22.31
CA ARG A 31 -15.14 20.44 -23.66
C ARG A 31 -14.73 18.97 -23.52
N GLN A 32 -15.10 18.15 -24.50
CA GLN A 32 -14.67 16.75 -24.57
C GLN A 32 -13.12 16.63 -24.55
N PRO A 33 -12.57 15.53 -24.03
CA PRO A 33 -11.13 15.25 -24.04
C PRO A 33 -10.60 15.09 -25.48
N SER A 34 -9.29 15.16 -25.64
CA SER A 34 -8.64 14.98 -26.95
C SER A 34 -8.40 13.51 -27.31
N ASN A 35 -8.19 12.65 -26.30
CA ASN A 35 -7.81 11.23 -26.46
C ASN A 35 -6.75 11.05 -27.55
N THR A 36 -5.67 11.84 -27.44
CA THR A 36 -4.60 11.93 -28.44
C THR A 36 -3.96 10.57 -28.66
N ARG A 37 -3.86 10.11 -29.90
CA ARG A 37 -3.28 8.82 -30.29
C ARG A 37 -1.89 8.96 -30.90
N ILE A 38 -1.16 7.86 -30.95
CA ILE A 38 0.06 7.78 -31.77
C ILE A 38 -0.35 7.71 -33.25
N GLY A 39 0.27 8.53 -34.09
CA GLY A 39 0.03 8.52 -35.54
C GLY A 39 0.35 9.86 -36.20
N ALA A 40 0.13 9.95 -37.53
CA ALA A 40 0.42 11.15 -38.31
C ALA A 40 -0.14 12.42 -37.66
N LYS A 41 0.72 13.42 -37.50
CA LYS A 41 0.45 14.65 -36.76
C LYS A 41 -0.85 15.32 -37.19
N ARG A 42 -1.83 15.37 -36.29
CA ARG A 42 -3.13 16.04 -36.48
C ARG A 42 -3.47 16.85 -35.25
N ILE A 43 -3.50 18.18 -35.38
CA ILE A 43 -3.76 19.12 -34.29
C ILE A 43 -4.88 20.07 -34.71
N HIS A 44 -5.92 20.19 -33.88
CA HIS A 44 -7.02 21.13 -34.11
C HIS A 44 -6.86 22.37 -33.21
N LEU A 45 -7.01 23.54 -33.80
CA LEU A 45 -7.02 24.81 -33.09
C LEU A 45 -8.37 25.01 -32.40
N VAL A 46 -8.35 25.33 -31.12
CA VAL A 46 -9.56 25.60 -30.33
C VAL A 46 -9.50 27.02 -29.77
N ARG A 47 -10.42 27.88 -30.21
CA ARG A 47 -10.62 29.21 -29.62
C ARG A 47 -11.15 29.09 -28.18
N THR A 48 -10.53 29.81 -27.27
CA THR A 48 -10.85 29.86 -25.84
C THR A 48 -11.20 31.29 -25.40
N ARG A 49 -11.42 31.49 -24.10
CA ARG A 49 -11.84 32.79 -23.55
C ARG A 49 -10.77 33.85 -23.81
N GLY A 50 -11.19 35.06 -24.12
CA GLY A 50 -10.30 36.20 -24.40
C GLY A 50 -9.58 36.12 -25.74
N GLY A 51 -10.08 35.34 -26.71
CA GLY A 51 -9.45 35.21 -28.03
C GLY A 51 -8.26 34.25 -28.10
N ASN A 52 -7.79 33.75 -26.95
CA ASN A 52 -6.67 32.83 -26.84
C ASN A 52 -6.90 31.49 -27.56
N ARG A 53 -5.82 30.85 -28.02
CA ARG A 53 -5.84 29.58 -28.75
C ARG A 53 -5.28 28.44 -27.88
N LYS A 54 -5.91 27.27 -27.97
CA LYS A 54 -5.35 26.00 -27.48
C LYS A 54 -5.18 25.03 -28.65
N PHE A 55 -4.15 24.21 -28.59
CA PHE A 55 -3.79 23.27 -29.64
C PHE A 55 -4.17 21.87 -29.17
N ARG A 56 -5.26 21.35 -29.71
CA ARG A 56 -5.78 20.03 -29.35
C ARG A 56 -5.19 18.99 -30.28
N ALA A 57 -4.14 18.31 -29.84
CA ALA A 57 -3.62 17.18 -30.58
C ALA A 57 -4.63 16.02 -30.59
N LEU A 58 -4.89 15.46 -31.77
CA LEU A 58 -5.66 14.22 -31.95
C LEU A 58 -4.74 13.05 -32.28
N ARG A 59 -3.68 13.31 -33.03
CA ARG A 59 -2.63 12.34 -33.36
C ARG A 59 -1.27 13.02 -33.32
N LEU A 60 -0.26 12.38 -32.73
CA LEU A 60 1.13 12.80 -32.72
C LEU A 60 2.03 11.57 -32.88
N ASP A 61 3.12 11.70 -33.63
CA ASP A 61 4.09 10.63 -33.88
C ASP A 61 5.46 10.91 -33.25
N SER A 62 5.75 12.16 -32.92
CA SER A 62 7.04 12.62 -32.45
C SER A 62 6.91 13.73 -31.42
N GLY A 63 7.91 13.81 -30.55
CA GLY A 63 7.97 14.73 -29.42
C GLY A 63 9.40 15.15 -29.10
N ASN A 64 9.58 16.22 -28.33
CA ASN A 64 10.90 16.62 -27.84
C ASN A 64 11.14 16.01 -26.45
N PHE A 65 12.13 15.12 -26.35
CA PHE A 65 12.47 14.44 -25.10
C PHE A 65 13.85 14.89 -24.62
N SER A 66 14.02 15.00 -23.31
CA SER A 66 15.28 15.43 -22.68
C SER A 66 15.96 14.28 -21.96
N TRP A 67 17.28 14.17 -22.11
CA TRP A 67 18.13 13.32 -21.32
C TRP A 67 18.66 14.15 -20.15
N GLY A 68 18.23 13.83 -18.92
CA GLY A 68 18.48 14.63 -17.73
C GLY A 68 19.96 14.69 -17.37
N SER A 69 20.61 13.53 -17.25
CA SER A 69 22.04 13.43 -16.90
C SER A 69 22.95 14.18 -17.88
N GLU A 70 22.65 14.11 -19.17
CA GLU A 70 23.48 14.68 -20.25
C GLU A 70 23.12 16.12 -20.61
N GLY A 71 22.04 16.68 -20.06
CA GLY A 71 21.61 18.05 -20.32
C GLY A 71 21.23 18.35 -21.77
N ILE A 72 20.76 17.34 -22.53
CA ILE A 72 20.37 17.50 -23.94
C ILE A 72 18.91 17.17 -24.20
N SER A 73 18.35 17.73 -25.27
CA SER A 73 17.03 17.33 -25.78
C SER A 73 17.07 17.02 -27.27
N ARG A 74 16.31 16.01 -27.68
CA ARG A 74 16.16 15.61 -29.08
C ARG A 74 14.70 15.34 -29.42
N LYS A 75 14.36 15.66 -30.67
CA LYS A 75 13.10 15.24 -31.25
C LYS A 75 13.20 13.77 -31.61
N THR A 76 12.34 12.95 -31.04
CA THR A 76 12.31 11.50 -31.26
C THR A 76 10.90 11.03 -31.57
N ARG A 77 10.80 9.86 -32.21
CA ARG A 77 9.52 9.22 -32.49
C ARG A 77 9.00 8.54 -31.23
N VAL A 78 7.71 8.71 -30.95
CA VAL A 78 7.00 7.96 -29.90
C VAL A 78 6.47 6.67 -30.51
N ILE A 79 6.88 5.53 -29.94
CA ILE A 79 6.61 4.21 -30.50
C ILE A 79 5.32 3.63 -29.91
N VAL A 80 5.25 3.54 -28.57
CA VAL A 80 4.14 2.90 -27.85
C VAL A 80 4.00 3.51 -26.46
N VAL A 81 2.78 3.50 -25.92
CA VAL A 81 2.52 3.78 -24.50
C VAL A 81 2.73 2.49 -23.72
N ALA A 82 3.74 2.46 -22.85
CA ALA A 82 4.10 1.27 -22.08
C ALA A 82 3.35 1.19 -20.74
N TYR A 83 3.11 2.33 -20.09
CA TYR A 83 2.44 2.39 -18.79
C TYR A 83 1.70 3.72 -18.61
N HIS A 84 0.62 3.70 -17.82
CA HIS A 84 -0.12 4.92 -17.46
C HIS A 84 -0.69 4.82 -16.04
N PRO A 85 -0.34 5.74 -15.12
CA PRO A 85 -0.70 5.61 -13.70
C PRO A 85 -2.21 5.78 -13.43
N SER A 86 -2.91 6.58 -14.24
CA SER A 86 -4.33 6.85 -14.00
C SER A 86 -5.32 5.79 -14.50
N ASN A 87 -5.02 5.12 -15.62
CA ASN A 87 -5.97 4.19 -16.26
C ASN A 87 -5.26 3.29 -17.31
N ASN A 88 -5.40 1.97 -17.16
CA ASN A 88 -4.80 0.97 -18.05
C ASN A 88 -5.39 0.95 -19.46
N GLU A 89 -6.65 1.41 -19.64
CA GLU A 89 -7.25 1.54 -20.98
C GLU A 89 -6.49 2.53 -21.86
N LEU A 90 -5.83 3.52 -21.25
CA LEU A 90 -5.01 4.49 -21.97
C LEU A 90 -3.74 3.84 -22.54
N VAL A 91 -3.21 2.81 -21.88
CA VAL A 91 -2.10 1.98 -22.37
C VAL A 91 -2.57 1.14 -23.54
N ARG A 92 -3.64 0.35 -23.33
CA ARG A 92 -4.21 -0.57 -24.35
C ARG A 92 -4.48 0.13 -25.68
N THR A 93 -4.92 1.38 -25.61
CA THR A 93 -5.32 2.15 -26.79
C THR A 93 -4.22 3.08 -27.32
N ASN A 94 -3.04 3.13 -26.70
CA ASN A 94 -1.94 4.07 -27.01
C ASN A 94 -2.38 5.55 -26.95
N THR A 95 -2.96 5.96 -25.82
CA THR A 95 -3.36 7.34 -25.56
C THR A 95 -2.21 8.15 -24.96
N LEU A 96 -1.86 9.26 -25.60
CA LEU A 96 -0.84 10.18 -25.13
C LEU A 96 -1.45 11.22 -24.18
N THR A 97 -1.12 11.12 -22.89
CA THR A 97 -1.45 12.12 -21.88
C THR A 97 -0.26 12.41 -20.96
N LYS A 98 -0.36 13.44 -20.11
CA LYS A 98 0.71 13.74 -19.14
C LYS A 98 0.89 12.55 -18.20
N SER A 99 2.14 12.26 -17.85
CA SER A 99 2.55 11.16 -16.98
C SER A 99 2.38 9.76 -17.59
N ALA A 100 2.05 9.66 -18.88
CA ALA A 100 2.15 8.37 -19.56
C ALA A 100 3.63 8.05 -19.81
N VAL A 101 4.01 6.81 -19.51
CA VAL A 101 5.34 6.26 -19.81
C VAL A 101 5.28 5.69 -21.22
N VAL A 102 6.19 6.14 -22.07
CA VAL A 102 6.27 5.77 -23.48
C VAL A 102 7.64 5.19 -23.81
N GLN A 103 7.67 4.32 -24.82
CA GLN A 103 8.94 3.98 -25.48
C GLN A 103 9.17 4.96 -26.63
N ILE A 104 10.35 5.55 -26.68
CA ILE A 104 10.80 6.46 -27.73
C ILE A 104 12.00 5.88 -28.48
N ASP A 105 12.23 6.35 -29.70
CA ASP A 105 13.42 6.00 -30.48
C ASP A 105 14.71 6.51 -29.83
N ALA A 106 15.68 5.61 -29.64
CA ALA A 106 16.98 5.90 -29.04
C ALA A 106 17.99 6.51 -30.03
N ALA A 107 17.77 6.37 -31.35
CA ALA A 107 18.77 6.70 -32.37
C ALA A 107 19.28 8.16 -32.29
N PRO A 108 18.43 9.18 -32.10
CA PRO A 108 18.91 10.58 -32.00
C PRO A 108 19.81 10.84 -30.78
N PHE A 109 19.61 10.11 -29.69
CA PHE A 109 20.45 10.20 -28.49
C PHE A 109 21.75 9.41 -28.66
N ARG A 110 21.69 8.22 -29.29
CA ARG A 110 22.89 7.42 -29.59
C ARG A 110 23.85 8.15 -30.53
N GLN A 111 23.33 8.74 -31.61
CA GLN A 111 24.13 9.53 -32.55
C GLN A 111 24.82 10.71 -31.88
N TRP A 112 24.11 11.39 -30.97
CA TRP A 112 24.71 12.48 -30.20
C TRP A 112 25.81 11.96 -29.26
N TYR A 113 25.57 10.86 -28.55
CA TYR A 113 26.52 10.28 -27.61
C TYR A 113 27.83 9.86 -28.31
N GLU A 114 27.72 9.14 -29.43
CA GLU A 114 28.89 8.72 -30.23
C GLU A 114 29.67 9.93 -30.78
N ALA A 115 28.98 11.00 -31.18
CA ALA A 115 29.62 12.23 -31.62
C ALA A 115 30.25 13.03 -30.46
N HIS A 116 29.64 13.01 -29.27
CA HIS A 116 30.06 13.81 -28.12
C HIS A 116 31.23 13.19 -27.36
N TYR A 117 31.15 11.88 -27.10
CA TYR A 117 32.11 11.12 -26.29
C TYR A 117 33.06 10.26 -27.11
N GLY A 118 32.80 10.07 -28.41
CA GLY A 118 33.66 9.24 -29.27
C GLY A 118 33.62 7.74 -28.97
N GLN A 119 32.74 7.30 -28.07
CA GLN A 119 32.57 5.90 -27.67
C GLN A 119 31.22 5.36 -28.18
N PRO A 120 31.16 4.08 -28.61
CA PRO A 120 29.90 3.45 -28.99
C PRO A 120 29.00 3.21 -27.76
N LEU A 121 27.68 3.34 -27.93
CA LEU A 121 26.69 3.08 -26.87
C LEU A 121 25.65 2.06 -27.35
N GLY A 122 25.57 0.92 -26.65
CA GLY A 122 24.58 -0.12 -26.93
C GLY A 122 24.79 -0.93 -28.21
N ARG A 123 26.04 -1.14 -28.66
CA ARG A 123 26.35 -2.06 -29.76
C ARG A 123 26.55 -3.48 -29.20
N ARG A 124 25.71 -4.43 -29.63
CA ARG A 124 25.85 -5.86 -29.28
C ARG A 124 27.20 -6.38 -29.80
N ARG A 125 27.97 -7.07 -28.95
CA ARG A 125 29.35 -7.57 -29.17
C ARG A 125 29.63 -8.39 -30.47
N GLN A 126 28.64 -8.64 -31.34
CA GLN A 126 28.76 -9.52 -32.52
C GLN A 126 28.57 -8.87 -33.89
N GLN A 127 28.27 -7.58 -34.00
CA GLN A 127 28.27 -6.90 -35.32
C GLN A 127 29.21 -5.71 -35.30
N LYS A 128 30.46 -5.94 -35.74
CA LYS A 128 31.28 -4.87 -36.32
C LYS A 128 30.61 -4.50 -37.64
N THR A 129 29.69 -3.54 -37.58
CA THR A 129 29.28 -2.83 -38.80
C THR A 129 30.53 -2.11 -39.31
N GLU A 130 30.91 -2.37 -40.55
CA GLU A 130 31.91 -1.60 -41.30
C GLU A 130 31.48 -0.13 -41.27
N THR A 131 32.00 0.59 -40.29
CA THR A 131 31.87 2.04 -40.19
C THR A 131 33.22 2.56 -40.59
N THR A 132 33.28 3.21 -41.74
CA THR A 132 34.43 3.93 -42.25
C THR A 132 34.98 4.82 -41.14
N GLU A 133 36.14 4.47 -40.59
CA GLU A 133 36.81 5.26 -39.57
C GLU A 133 37.25 6.58 -40.20
N GLU A 134 36.44 7.62 -40.06
CA GLU A 134 36.84 8.98 -40.39
C GLU A 134 38.00 9.38 -39.47
N LYS A 135 39.15 9.72 -40.04
CA LYS A 135 40.33 10.20 -39.30
C LYS A 135 39.99 11.52 -38.61
N LYS A 136 39.74 11.48 -37.30
CA LYS A 136 39.52 12.67 -36.45
C LYS A 136 40.86 13.30 -36.05
N SER A 137 40.87 14.62 -35.83
CA SER A 137 42.07 15.31 -35.36
C SER A 137 42.42 14.93 -33.91
N ASN A 138 43.72 14.92 -33.58
CA ASN A 138 44.21 14.53 -32.24
C ASN A 138 43.60 15.37 -31.10
N SER A 139 43.30 16.66 -31.37
CA SER A 139 42.64 17.55 -30.41
C SER A 139 41.21 17.12 -30.08
N VAL A 140 40.45 16.65 -31.08
CA VAL A 140 39.07 16.15 -30.89
C VAL A 140 39.08 14.86 -30.10
N VAL A 141 40.00 13.94 -30.40
CA VAL A 141 40.13 12.67 -29.68
C VAL A 141 40.48 12.91 -28.21
N LYS A 142 41.44 13.81 -27.93
CA LYS A 142 41.81 14.19 -26.56
C LYS A 142 40.61 14.75 -25.79
N LYS A 143 39.86 15.68 -26.39
CA LYS A 143 38.69 16.31 -25.75
C LYS A 143 37.55 15.31 -25.51
N GLN A 144 37.35 14.35 -26.40
CA GLN A 144 36.36 13.28 -26.22
C GLN A 144 36.75 12.33 -25.08
N ALA A 145 38.03 11.97 -24.99
CA ALA A 145 38.54 11.13 -23.91
C ALA A 145 38.42 11.81 -22.53
N GLU A 146 38.75 13.11 -22.44
CA GLU A 146 38.59 13.91 -21.21
C GLU A 146 37.12 13.94 -20.77
N ARG A 147 36.19 14.28 -21.67
CA ARG A 147 34.74 14.29 -21.36
C ARG A 147 34.20 12.93 -20.94
N PHE A 148 34.65 11.87 -21.60
CA PHE A 148 34.20 10.52 -21.28
C PHE A 148 34.65 10.10 -19.88
N ALA A 149 35.88 10.46 -19.50
CA ALA A 149 36.39 10.21 -18.16
C ALA A 149 35.58 10.93 -17.08
N ASP A 150 35.16 12.17 -17.34
CA ASP A 150 34.41 12.99 -16.37
C ASP A 150 32.95 12.55 -16.22
N HIS A 151 32.22 12.43 -17.34
CA HIS A 151 30.76 12.26 -17.34
C HIS A 151 30.23 11.19 -18.29
N GLY A 152 31.08 10.53 -19.09
CA GLY A 152 30.64 9.61 -20.12
C GLY A 152 30.15 8.24 -19.65
N LYS A 153 30.11 7.96 -18.34
CA LYS A 153 29.61 6.67 -17.83
C LYS A 153 28.09 6.71 -17.69
N VAL A 154 27.39 5.98 -18.55
CA VAL A 154 25.93 5.83 -18.52
C VAL A 154 25.53 4.71 -17.55
N GLU A 155 24.41 4.89 -16.86
CA GLU A 155 23.82 3.86 -16.00
C GLU A 155 23.51 2.57 -16.78
N SER A 156 23.85 1.41 -16.21
CA SER A 156 23.70 0.11 -16.89
C SER A 156 22.27 -0.20 -17.36
N ALA A 157 21.24 0.29 -16.66
CA ALA A 157 19.85 0.11 -17.04
C ALA A 157 19.49 0.89 -18.31
N VAL A 158 19.99 2.12 -18.44
CA VAL A 158 19.80 2.98 -19.61
C VAL A 158 20.64 2.46 -20.79
N GLU A 159 21.87 2.00 -20.54
CA GLU A 159 22.73 1.40 -21.57
C GLU A 159 22.08 0.18 -22.24
N ARG A 160 21.46 -0.72 -21.46
CA ARG A 160 20.69 -1.87 -21.99
C ARG A 160 19.52 -1.45 -22.90
N GLN A 161 18.88 -0.32 -22.61
CA GLN A 161 17.81 0.20 -23.47
C GLN A 161 18.34 0.74 -24.79
N PHE A 162 19.55 1.31 -24.80
CA PHE A 162 20.23 1.68 -26.04
C PHE A 162 20.53 0.45 -26.91
N GLU A 163 20.80 -0.73 -26.34
CA GLU A 163 20.93 -1.97 -27.12
C GLU A 163 19.62 -2.36 -27.82
N ALA A 164 18.49 -2.19 -27.13
CA ALA A 164 17.16 -2.45 -27.69
C ALA A 164 16.71 -1.38 -28.71
N GLY A 165 17.42 -0.24 -28.77
CA GLY A 165 17.07 0.89 -29.62
C GLY A 165 15.81 1.66 -29.19
N ARG A 166 15.33 1.43 -27.97
CA ARG A 166 14.13 2.08 -27.43
C ARG A 166 14.37 2.53 -26.00
N LEU A 167 14.16 3.81 -25.74
CA LEU A 167 14.30 4.39 -24.40
C LEU A 167 12.92 4.56 -23.76
N TYR A 168 12.84 4.35 -22.45
CA TYR A 168 11.67 4.68 -21.66
C TYR A 168 11.69 6.16 -21.29
N ALA A 169 10.56 6.83 -21.49
CA ALA A 169 10.43 8.26 -21.21
C ALA A 169 9.04 8.58 -20.67
N VAL A 170 8.93 9.64 -19.86
CA VAL A 170 7.66 10.14 -19.33
C VAL A 170 7.24 11.39 -20.09
N ILE A 171 5.96 11.44 -20.50
CA ILE A 171 5.37 12.65 -21.09
C ILE A 171 5.14 13.69 -19.98
N ALA A 172 5.86 14.81 -20.04
CA ALA A 172 5.69 15.93 -19.11
C ALA A 172 4.66 16.96 -19.60
N SER A 173 4.50 17.09 -20.93
CA SER A 173 3.57 18.02 -21.56
C SER A 173 2.10 17.56 -21.45
N ARG A 174 1.17 18.43 -21.88
CA ARG A 174 -0.26 18.10 -21.98
C ARG A 174 -0.72 18.18 -23.44
N PRO A 175 -0.67 17.06 -24.22
CA PRO A 175 -0.95 17.06 -25.65
C PRO A 175 -2.30 17.66 -26.05
N GLY A 176 -3.35 17.42 -25.26
CA GLY A 176 -4.68 17.99 -25.50
C GLY A 176 -4.81 19.51 -25.25
N GLN A 177 -3.77 20.16 -24.71
CA GLN A 177 -3.73 21.60 -24.41
C GLN A 177 -2.73 22.35 -25.29
N SER A 178 -1.48 21.87 -25.34
CA SER A 178 -0.38 22.52 -26.06
C SER A 178 -0.13 21.95 -27.45
N GLY A 179 -0.70 20.79 -27.79
CA GLY A 179 -0.48 20.13 -29.07
C GLY A 179 0.88 19.45 -29.19
N ARG A 180 1.62 19.28 -28.09
CA ARG A 180 2.96 18.69 -28.05
C ARG A 180 3.01 17.49 -27.12
N VAL A 181 3.88 16.54 -27.41
CA VAL A 181 4.15 15.35 -26.59
C VAL A 181 5.62 15.38 -26.16
N ASP A 182 5.94 16.29 -25.25
CA ASP A 182 7.31 16.54 -24.80
C ASP A 182 7.51 15.89 -23.43
N GLY A 183 8.74 15.48 -23.12
CA GLY A 183 9.03 14.68 -21.94
C GLY A 183 10.52 14.58 -21.60
N TYR A 184 10.84 13.63 -20.72
CA TYR A 184 12.20 13.31 -20.31
C TYR A 184 12.40 11.79 -20.25
N ILE A 185 13.63 11.34 -20.50
CA ILE A 185 14.04 9.94 -20.40
C ILE A 185 14.06 9.55 -18.91
N LEU A 186 13.61 8.33 -18.62
CA LEU A 186 13.62 7.78 -17.27
C LEU A 186 15.04 7.31 -16.89
N GLU A 187 15.50 7.69 -15.71
CA GLU A 187 16.82 7.38 -15.15
C GLU A 187 16.71 7.01 -13.66
N GLY A 188 17.71 6.30 -13.12
CA GLY A 188 17.84 5.99 -11.69
C GLY A 188 16.60 5.32 -11.08
N ASP A 189 16.23 5.78 -9.88
CA ASP A 189 15.11 5.20 -9.11
C ASP A 189 13.77 5.29 -9.84
N GLU A 190 13.55 6.35 -10.64
CA GLU A 190 12.32 6.50 -11.41
C GLU A 190 12.25 5.45 -12.53
N LEU A 191 13.38 5.19 -13.20
CA LEU A 191 13.45 4.09 -14.16
C LEU A 191 13.24 2.75 -13.49
N ALA A 192 13.87 2.50 -12.34
CA ALA A 192 13.71 1.26 -11.58
C ALA A 192 12.26 1.03 -11.13
N PHE A 193 11.53 2.09 -10.79
CA PHE A 193 10.10 2.03 -10.45
C PHE A 193 9.24 1.58 -11.64
N TYR A 194 9.50 2.09 -12.85
CA TYR A 194 8.72 1.75 -14.05
C TYR A 194 9.22 0.50 -14.80
N GLN A 195 10.46 0.09 -14.59
CA GLN A 195 11.10 -1.10 -15.14
C GLN A 195 11.82 -1.91 -14.06
N PRO A 196 11.09 -2.70 -13.26
CA PRO A 196 11.74 -3.61 -12.32
C PRO A 196 12.64 -4.62 -13.06
N PRO A 197 13.74 -5.09 -12.43
CA PRO A 197 14.70 -6.01 -13.04
C PRO A 197 14.05 -7.35 -13.43
N PRO A 198 14.64 -8.15 -14.34
CA PRO A 198 14.06 -9.41 -14.84
C PRO A 198 13.68 -10.43 -13.76
N SER A 199 14.33 -10.42 -12.60
CA SER A 199 13.95 -11.22 -11.42
C SER A 199 12.61 -10.81 -10.78
N LEU A 200 12.11 -9.63 -11.13
CA LEU A 200 10.82 -9.03 -10.78
C LEU A 200 9.93 -8.79 -12.02
N GLN A 201 10.38 -9.15 -13.24
CA GLN A 201 9.57 -9.07 -14.45
C GLN A 201 8.73 -10.34 -14.57
N LEU A 202 7.43 -10.22 -14.28
CA LEU A 202 6.43 -11.15 -14.76
C LEU A 202 6.57 -11.30 -16.29
N HIS A 203 6.84 -12.51 -16.78
CA HIS A 203 6.86 -12.77 -18.21
C HIS A 203 5.51 -12.37 -18.84
N PRO A 204 5.50 -11.65 -19.99
CA PRO A 204 4.26 -11.34 -20.68
C PRO A 204 3.69 -12.64 -21.24
N THR A 205 2.42 -12.88 -20.92
CA THR A 205 1.58 -13.99 -21.39
C THR A 205 1.79 -14.21 -22.88
N GLN A 206 2.55 -15.24 -23.26
CA GLN A 206 2.48 -15.76 -24.61
C GLN A 206 1.04 -16.25 -24.81
N GLN A 207 0.40 -15.78 -25.87
CA GLN A 207 -0.88 -16.28 -26.32
C GLN A 207 -0.74 -17.78 -26.57
N GLN A 208 -1.28 -18.60 -25.66
CA GLN A 208 -1.38 -20.04 -25.89
C GLN A 208 -2.52 -20.27 -26.88
N THR A 209 -2.16 -20.58 -28.12
CA THR A 209 -2.95 -21.50 -28.94
C THR A 209 -2.95 -22.87 -28.28
N PRO A 210 -4.07 -23.62 -28.32
CA PRO A 210 -4.16 -24.91 -27.64
C PRO A 210 -3.39 -25.95 -28.48
N LEU A 211 -2.16 -26.27 -28.06
CA LEU A 211 -1.44 -27.42 -28.58
C LEU A 211 -1.70 -28.62 -27.69
N GLN A 212 -2.24 -29.65 -28.34
CA GLN A 212 -2.56 -30.96 -27.78
C GLN A 212 -1.34 -31.58 -27.10
N ALA A 213 -1.61 -32.23 -25.96
CA ALA A 213 -0.64 -32.96 -25.18
C ALA A 213 -0.02 -34.11 -25.99
N ASN A 214 1.30 -34.26 -25.90
CA ASN A 214 1.97 -35.55 -25.97
C ASN A 214 3.07 -35.61 -24.91
N PRO A 215 3.22 -36.72 -24.17
CA PRO A 215 4.05 -36.77 -22.98
C PRO A 215 5.49 -37.19 -23.35
N THR A 216 6.47 -36.46 -22.85
CA THR A 216 7.83 -36.98 -22.69
C THR A 216 8.28 -36.78 -21.24
N THR A 217 8.71 -37.89 -20.66
CA THR A 217 9.01 -38.11 -19.26
C THR A 217 10.41 -37.60 -18.91
N HIS A 218 10.50 -36.67 -17.96
CA HIS A 218 11.71 -36.49 -17.15
C HIS A 218 11.35 -36.44 -15.66
N PRO A 219 12.14 -37.08 -14.77
CA PRO A 219 11.74 -37.36 -13.40
C PRO A 219 12.03 -36.15 -12.50
N THR A 220 10.99 -35.43 -12.07
CA THR A 220 11.12 -34.43 -11.01
C THR A 220 10.79 -35.06 -9.65
N LYS A 221 11.77 -35.06 -8.75
CA LYS A 221 11.60 -35.40 -7.33
C LYS A 221 10.40 -34.64 -6.75
N LYS A 222 9.38 -35.37 -6.27
CA LYS A 222 8.17 -34.81 -5.63
C LYS A 222 8.57 -33.99 -4.39
N LYS A 223 8.36 -32.67 -4.40
CA LYS A 223 8.29 -31.87 -3.16
C LYS A 223 7.08 -32.37 -2.37
N LYS A 224 7.29 -32.80 -1.10
CA LYS A 224 6.21 -33.15 -0.17
C LYS A 224 5.26 -31.96 -0.06
N LYS A 225 4.01 -32.13 -0.48
CA LYS A 225 2.95 -31.14 -0.30
C LYS A 225 2.67 -31.08 1.21
N MET A 226 2.94 -29.95 1.87
CA MET A 226 2.57 -29.78 3.28
C MET A 226 1.06 -29.88 3.38
N SER A 227 0.57 -30.67 4.33
CA SER A 227 -0.85 -30.78 4.63
C SER A 227 -1.34 -29.47 5.25
N THR A 228 -2.60 -29.11 4.96
CA THR A 228 -3.25 -27.93 5.50
C THR A 228 -4.64 -28.28 6.00
N THR A 229 -5.20 -27.43 6.85
CA THR A 229 -6.57 -27.55 7.33
C THR A 229 -7.26 -26.19 7.32
N LYS A 230 -8.56 -26.19 7.01
CA LYS A 230 -9.40 -24.99 7.04
C LYS A 230 -9.51 -24.48 8.48
N THR A 231 -9.08 -23.25 8.68
CA THR A 231 -9.09 -22.57 9.97
C THR A 231 -9.82 -21.23 9.86
N ARG A 232 -10.94 -21.14 10.58
CA ARG A 232 -11.71 -19.92 10.79
C ARG A 232 -11.06 -18.96 11.79
N ILE A 233 -10.94 -17.70 11.40
CA ILE A 233 -10.31 -16.63 12.18
C ILE A 233 -11.30 -15.45 12.30
N CYS A 234 -11.59 -15.03 13.53
CA CYS A 234 -12.34 -13.80 13.83
C CYS A 234 -11.34 -12.68 14.12
N ILE A 235 -11.55 -11.49 13.55
CA ILE A 235 -10.61 -10.37 13.66
C ILE A 235 -11.37 -9.12 14.09
N ILE A 236 -10.90 -8.50 15.17
CA ILE A 236 -11.35 -7.21 15.68
C ILE A 236 -10.13 -6.34 16.00
N SER A 237 -10.34 -5.04 16.12
CA SER A 237 -9.33 -4.07 16.51
C SER A 237 -10.01 -2.79 16.97
N ASP A 238 -9.27 -1.92 17.67
CA ASP A 238 -9.73 -0.58 18.03
C ASP A 238 -11.08 -0.63 18.75
N THR A 239 -11.17 -1.48 19.77
CA THR A 239 -12.41 -1.59 20.55
C THR A 239 -12.59 -0.38 21.45
N HIS A 240 -11.50 0.26 21.91
CA HIS A 240 -11.56 1.44 22.78
C HIS A 240 -12.47 1.22 23.99
N THR A 241 -12.42 0.02 24.59
CA THR A 241 -13.30 -0.46 25.69
C THR A 241 -14.75 -0.77 25.28
N LEU A 242 -15.16 -0.52 24.04
CA LEU A 242 -16.51 -0.82 23.58
C LEU A 242 -16.66 -2.32 23.33
N THR A 243 -17.47 -2.96 24.19
CA THR A 243 -17.87 -4.36 24.02
C THR A 243 -18.97 -4.49 22.96
N PRO A 244 -19.17 -5.69 22.38
CA PRO A 244 -20.25 -5.92 21.43
C PRO A 244 -21.61 -5.53 22.01
N SER A 245 -22.50 -5.01 21.18
CA SER A 245 -23.87 -4.70 21.59
C SER A 245 -24.61 -5.96 22.09
N PRO A 246 -25.64 -5.82 22.95
CA PRO A 246 -26.47 -6.94 23.35
C PRO A 246 -27.10 -7.66 22.15
N ALA A 247 -27.28 -8.98 22.25
CA ALA A 247 -27.81 -9.81 21.17
C ALA A 247 -29.14 -9.31 20.54
N PRO A 248 -30.10 -8.75 21.29
CA PRO A 248 -31.33 -8.22 20.71
C PRO A 248 -31.15 -6.96 19.84
N ASN A 249 -30.02 -6.25 19.95
CA ASN A 249 -29.76 -5.05 19.15
C ASN A 249 -29.32 -5.46 17.75
N THR A 250 -30.23 -5.42 16.78
CA THR A 250 -29.97 -5.79 15.39
C THR A 250 -29.50 -4.62 14.51
N ASN A 251 -29.25 -3.43 15.08
CA ASN A 251 -28.84 -2.25 14.30
C ASN A 251 -27.33 -2.20 13.99
N THR A 252 -26.53 -3.02 14.67
CA THR A 252 -25.08 -3.11 14.46
C THR A 252 -24.64 -4.56 14.29
N PRO A 253 -23.67 -4.85 13.40
CA PRO A 253 -23.08 -6.18 13.29
C PRO A 253 -22.17 -6.52 14.47
N TYR A 254 -21.56 -5.55 15.15
CA TYR A 254 -20.73 -5.79 16.34
C TYR A 254 -21.61 -6.02 17.58
N ARG A 255 -22.13 -7.24 17.70
CA ARG A 255 -23.05 -7.65 18.77
C ARG A 255 -22.81 -9.09 19.24
N HIS A 256 -23.27 -9.38 20.45
CA HIS A 256 -23.18 -10.71 21.03
C HIS A 256 -24.12 -11.74 20.37
N PRO A 257 -23.75 -13.03 20.42
CA PRO A 257 -22.38 -13.51 20.55
C PRO A 257 -21.53 -13.10 19.34
N LEU A 258 -20.22 -12.92 19.57
CA LEU A 258 -19.27 -12.81 18.48
C LEU A 258 -19.24 -14.10 17.65
N PRO A 259 -18.83 -14.04 16.36
CA PRO A 259 -18.75 -15.22 15.51
C PRO A 259 -17.83 -16.29 16.09
N LYS A 260 -18.26 -17.56 16.03
CA LYS A 260 -17.45 -18.71 16.42
C LYS A 260 -16.25 -18.86 15.48
N ALA A 261 -15.06 -19.01 16.04
CA ALA A 261 -13.82 -19.17 15.30
C ALA A 261 -12.86 -20.12 16.01
N HIS A 262 -11.79 -20.55 15.34
CA HIS A 262 -10.69 -21.25 16.00
C HIS A 262 -9.73 -20.25 16.64
N ILE A 263 -9.45 -19.15 15.93
CA ILE A 263 -8.62 -18.04 16.40
C ILE A 263 -9.46 -16.75 16.45
N LEU A 264 -9.33 -15.97 17.52
CA LEU A 264 -9.72 -14.57 17.56
C LEU A 264 -8.47 -13.69 17.64
N LEU A 265 -8.36 -12.68 16.78
CA LEU A 265 -7.29 -11.70 16.78
C LEU A 265 -7.81 -10.33 17.23
N HIS A 266 -7.11 -9.67 18.16
CA HIS A 266 -7.34 -8.27 18.52
C HIS A 266 -6.11 -7.43 18.18
N ALA A 267 -6.22 -6.52 17.20
CA ALA A 267 -5.08 -5.80 16.62
C ALA A 267 -4.79 -4.42 17.26
N GLY A 268 -4.75 -4.36 18.59
CA GLY A 268 -4.46 -3.14 19.34
C GLY A 268 -5.64 -2.21 19.58
N ASP A 269 -5.39 -1.16 20.36
CA ASP A 269 -6.36 -0.21 20.91
C ASP A 269 -7.53 -0.93 21.61
N ILE A 270 -7.13 -1.73 22.60
CA ILE A 270 -8.03 -2.50 23.46
C ILE A 270 -8.83 -1.53 24.34
N THR A 271 -8.14 -0.56 24.91
CA THR A 271 -8.67 0.41 25.86
C THR A 271 -8.74 1.79 25.25
N LYS A 272 -9.43 2.72 25.92
CA LYS A 272 -9.50 4.12 25.44
C LYS A 272 -8.31 4.92 25.96
N VAL A 273 -7.83 4.63 27.17
CA VAL A 273 -6.70 5.32 27.77
C VAL A 273 -5.93 4.43 28.76
N GLY A 274 -6.10 3.11 28.73
CA GLY A 274 -5.32 2.19 29.55
C GLY A 274 -5.75 2.08 31.01
N LEU A 275 -6.98 2.45 31.39
CA LEU A 275 -7.44 2.25 32.77
C LEU A 275 -7.65 0.76 33.08
N ARG A 276 -7.46 0.36 34.35
CA ARG A 276 -7.64 -1.05 34.75
C ARG A 276 -9.03 -1.58 34.45
N SER A 277 -10.06 -0.78 34.73
CA SER A 277 -11.45 -1.13 34.44
C SER A 277 -11.70 -1.34 32.95
N GLU A 278 -10.97 -0.63 32.07
CA GLU A 278 -11.08 -0.79 30.62
C GLU A 278 -10.48 -2.12 30.17
N HIS A 279 -9.31 -2.47 30.69
CA HIS A 279 -8.69 -3.78 30.48
C HIS A 279 -9.57 -4.92 30.99
N GLU A 280 -10.13 -4.79 32.20
CA GLU A 280 -11.01 -5.81 32.79
C GLU A 280 -12.28 -6.03 31.95
N ALA A 281 -12.88 -4.96 31.39
CA ALA A 281 -14.06 -5.06 30.54
C ALA A 281 -13.78 -5.86 29.25
N ILE A 282 -12.68 -5.55 28.54
CA ILE A 282 -12.33 -6.29 27.31
C ILE A 282 -11.81 -7.69 27.63
N HIS A 283 -11.07 -7.87 28.71
CA HIS A 283 -10.64 -9.20 29.18
C HIS A 283 -11.84 -10.11 29.46
N ALA A 284 -12.89 -9.59 30.11
CA ALA A 284 -14.13 -10.33 30.33
C ALA A 284 -14.87 -10.67 29.02
N MET A 285 -14.93 -9.72 28.08
CA MET A 285 -15.51 -9.94 26.76
C MET A 285 -14.77 -11.03 25.97
N LEU A 286 -13.43 -11.00 25.96
CA LEU A 286 -12.60 -12.00 25.30
C LEU A 286 -12.69 -13.37 25.97
N THR A 287 -12.83 -13.42 27.29
CA THR A 287 -13.05 -14.68 28.04
C THR A 287 -14.33 -15.38 27.55
N GLN A 288 -15.38 -14.61 27.24
CA GLN A 288 -16.66 -15.12 26.75
C GLN A 288 -16.68 -15.38 25.23
N ALA A 289 -15.67 -14.91 24.48
CA ALA A 289 -15.67 -15.05 23.02
C ALA A 289 -15.52 -16.53 22.60
N PRO A 290 -16.31 -17.00 21.62
CA PRO A 290 -16.33 -18.40 21.19
C PRO A 290 -15.17 -18.75 20.26
N ALA A 291 -13.95 -18.65 20.77
CA ALA A 291 -12.71 -19.05 20.10
C ALA A 291 -11.79 -19.84 21.02
N GLU A 292 -11.06 -20.81 20.47
CA GLU A 292 -10.10 -21.61 21.23
C GLU A 292 -8.87 -20.77 21.61
N LEU A 293 -8.29 -20.08 20.62
CA LEU A 293 -7.12 -19.21 20.79
C LEU A 293 -7.52 -17.75 20.57
N LYS A 294 -7.14 -16.85 21.49
CA LYS A 294 -7.37 -15.41 21.39
C LYS A 294 -6.04 -14.68 21.49
N ILE A 295 -5.54 -14.14 20.38
CA ILE A 295 -4.26 -13.43 20.35
C ILE A 295 -4.54 -11.93 20.40
N VAL A 296 -3.88 -11.25 21.34
CA VAL A 296 -4.10 -9.83 21.60
C VAL A 296 -2.76 -9.12 21.56
N VAL A 297 -2.69 -8.02 20.81
CA VAL A 297 -1.58 -7.06 20.86
C VAL A 297 -2.12 -5.73 21.36
N ALA A 298 -1.28 -4.95 22.04
CA ALA A 298 -1.60 -3.58 22.46
C ALA A 298 -1.61 -2.61 21.25
N GLY A 299 -2.24 -1.45 21.41
CA GLY A 299 -2.12 -0.30 20.53
C GLY A 299 -1.73 0.97 21.29
N ASN A 300 -1.71 2.11 20.59
CA ASN A 300 -1.20 3.34 21.18
C ASN A 300 -2.09 3.89 22.32
N HIS A 301 -3.36 3.49 22.40
CA HIS A 301 -4.27 3.84 23.50
C HIS A 301 -4.07 2.99 24.75
N ASP A 302 -3.40 1.84 24.65
CA ASP A 302 -3.15 0.92 25.75
C ASP A 302 -1.92 1.35 26.56
N ILE A 303 -1.92 2.61 27.00
CA ILE A 303 -0.72 3.29 27.51
C ILE A 303 -0.10 2.63 28.74
N THR A 304 -0.87 1.86 29.52
CA THR A 304 -0.37 1.10 30.68
C THR A 304 0.29 -0.22 30.30
N LEU A 305 0.24 -0.64 29.03
CA LEU A 305 0.98 -1.78 28.51
C LEU A 305 2.36 -1.36 27.95
N ASP A 306 2.59 -0.06 27.77
CA ASP A 306 3.91 0.53 27.48
C ASP A 306 4.50 1.10 28.77
N GLU A 307 5.24 0.27 29.50
CA GLU A 307 5.79 0.59 30.82
C GLU A 307 6.72 1.82 30.79
N GLU A 308 7.55 1.94 29.75
CA GLU A 308 8.49 3.05 29.61
C GLU A 308 7.73 4.36 29.36
N TYR A 309 6.77 4.35 28.43
CA TYR A 309 5.92 5.51 28.15
C TYR A 309 5.09 5.92 29.37
N TYR A 310 4.45 4.96 30.04
CA TYR A 310 3.58 5.24 31.19
C TYR A 310 4.34 5.89 32.33
N THR A 311 5.48 5.30 32.70
CA THR A 311 6.36 5.82 33.76
C THR A 311 6.84 7.23 33.43
N ARG A 312 7.21 7.50 32.18
CA ARG A 312 7.76 8.79 31.76
C ARG A 312 6.71 9.90 31.66
N ILE A 313 5.60 9.66 30.95
CA ILE A 313 4.57 10.68 30.70
C ILE A 313 3.12 10.16 30.71
N GLY A 314 2.89 8.87 30.44
CA GLY A 314 1.52 8.36 30.26
C GLY A 314 0.65 8.48 31.52
N HIS A 315 1.23 8.31 32.71
CA HIS A 315 0.50 8.48 33.98
C HIS A 315 -0.09 9.89 34.17
N LEU A 316 0.49 10.92 33.54
CA LEU A 316 -0.03 12.29 33.60
C LEU A 316 -1.41 12.39 32.92
N ARG A 317 -1.66 11.57 31.88
CA ARG A 317 -2.97 11.50 31.21
C ARG A 317 -4.07 10.97 32.13
N HIS A 318 -3.74 10.08 33.06
CA HIS A 318 -4.67 9.64 34.11
C HIS A 318 -4.84 10.71 35.20
N ARG A 319 -3.73 11.31 35.64
CA ARG A 319 -3.72 12.23 36.79
C ARG A 319 -4.46 13.53 36.53
N TYR A 320 -4.36 14.08 35.31
CA TYR A 320 -4.91 15.40 34.97
C TYR A 320 -6.15 15.37 34.09
N ARG A 321 -6.77 14.18 33.88
CA ARG A 321 -7.99 13.96 33.07
C ARG A 321 -8.12 14.97 31.91
N THR A 322 -7.22 14.86 30.94
CA THR A 322 -7.38 15.60 29.68
C THR A 322 -8.43 14.88 28.84
N ASP A 323 -9.68 14.97 29.26
CA ASP A 323 -10.83 14.28 28.67
C ASP A 323 -11.24 14.97 27.36
N HIS A 324 -10.39 15.02 26.34
CA HIS A 324 -10.77 15.59 25.04
C HIS A 324 -10.53 14.60 23.90
N THR A 325 -11.64 14.02 23.48
CA THR A 325 -11.89 13.33 22.21
C THR A 325 -11.48 14.19 21.00
N ALA A 326 -10.17 14.19 20.64
CA ALA A 326 -9.54 14.75 19.43
C ALA A 326 -9.77 16.26 19.15
N PRO A 327 -9.01 17.00 18.29
CA PRO A 327 -7.74 16.78 17.60
C PRO A 327 -6.80 18.01 17.81
N SER A 328 -6.12 18.15 18.96
CA SER A 328 -5.16 19.26 19.16
C SER A 328 -4.18 19.00 20.31
N ALA A 329 -3.47 17.87 20.29
CA ALA A 329 -2.34 17.66 21.18
C ALA A 329 -1.08 18.46 20.75
N THR A 330 -1.21 19.41 19.81
CA THR A 330 -0.09 20.23 19.29
C THR A 330 -0.17 21.71 19.67
N THR A 331 -1.18 22.16 20.41
CA THR A 331 -1.11 23.47 21.07
C THR A 331 -0.78 23.25 22.53
N GLY A 332 0.52 23.21 22.83
CA GLY A 332 1.00 23.38 24.20
C GLY A 332 0.56 24.75 24.68
N GLN A 333 -0.59 24.82 25.35
CA GLN A 333 -1.06 25.91 26.20
C GLN A 333 -2.53 25.64 26.58
N GLU A 334 -2.78 24.81 27.59
CA GLU A 334 -3.90 25.05 28.51
C GLU A 334 -3.47 24.61 29.92
N LYS A 335 -3.44 25.58 30.84
CA LYS A 335 -3.23 25.32 32.28
C LYS A 335 -4.48 24.61 32.80
N VAL A 336 -4.35 23.34 33.19
CA VAL A 336 -5.38 22.64 33.95
C VAL A 336 -5.36 23.20 35.38
N THR A 337 -6.26 24.13 35.67
CA THR A 337 -6.60 24.58 37.02
C THR A 337 -7.77 23.74 37.53
N GLY A 338 -7.47 22.67 38.25
CA GLY A 338 -8.49 21.80 38.87
C GLY A 338 -7.86 20.64 39.64
N SER A 339 -7.98 20.68 40.97
CA SER A 339 -7.33 19.80 41.93
C SER A 339 -8.14 18.52 42.23
N SER A 340 -8.27 17.62 41.26
CA SER A 340 -8.62 16.22 41.55
C SER A 340 -7.59 15.30 40.93
N GLU A 341 -6.68 14.78 41.77
CA GLU A 341 -5.66 13.84 41.33
C GLU A 341 -6.31 12.53 40.88
N GLY A 342 -6.26 12.24 39.57
CA GLY A 342 -6.70 10.96 39.03
C GLY A 342 -5.82 9.79 39.50
N ARG A 343 -6.41 8.59 39.60
CA ARG A 343 -5.73 7.37 40.05
C ARG A 343 -4.69 6.91 39.02
N VAL A 344 -3.45 6.72 39.48
CA VAL A 344 -2.38 6.07 38.70
C VAL A 344 -2.56 4.55 38.77
N GLU A 345 -2.40 3.89 37.63
CA GLU A 345 -2.54 2.44 37.52
C GLU A 345 -1.21 1.72 37.73
N SER A 346 -1.27 0.49 38.22
CA SER A 346 -0.09 -0.39 38.30
C SER A 346 0.12 -1.10 36.96
N VAL A 347 1.12 -0.67 36.20
CA VAL A 347 1.51 -1.28 34.91
C VAL A 347 1.74 -2.78 35.07
N ARG A 348 2.41 -3.19 36.15
CA ARG A 348 2.65 -4.60 36.47
C ARG A 348 1.35 -5.38 36.64
N ALA A 349 0.39 -4.85 37.41
CA ALA A 349 -0.89 -5.52 37.64
C ALA A 349 -1.72 -5.63 36.34
N ILE A 350 -1.66 -4.62 35.47
CA ILE A 350 -2.29 -4.67 34.14
C ILE A 350 -1.64 -5.76 33.28
N LYS A 351 -0.30 -5.82 33.24
CA LYS A 351 0.40 -6.85 32.47
C LYS A 351 0.09 -8.25 32.99
N GLU A 352 0.07 -8.41 34.32
CA GLU A 352 -0.30 -9.66 34.99
C GLU A 352 -1.73 -10.10 34.66
N LEU A 353 -2.70 -9.18 34.52
CA LEU A 353 -4.07 -9.51 34.09
C LEU A 353 -4.06 -10.27 32.76
N TRP A 354 -3.33 -9.76 31.77
CA TRP A 354 -3.25 -10.33 30.41
C TRP A 354 -2.39 -11.59 30.30
N THR A 355 -1.44 -11.78 31.22
CA THR A 355 -0.54 -12.94 31.26
C THR A 355 -0.88 -13.96 32.35
N SER A 356 -1.99 -13.76 33.07
CA SER A 356 -2.44 -14.60 34.18
C SER A 356 -2.74 -16.03 33.72
N ALA A 357 -2.69 -16.98 34.67
CA ALA A 357 -3.07 -18.37 34.40
C ALA A 357 -4.54 -18.48 33.95
N GLU A 358 -5.41 -17.62 34.47
CA GLU A 358 -6.82 -17.50 34.12
C GLU A 358 -6.99 -17.04 32.67
N ALA A 359 -6.27 -15.99 32.25
CA ALA A 359 -6.26 -15.53 30.86
C ALA A 359 -5.78 -16.65 29.93
N VAL A 360 -4.69 -17.33 30.31
CA VAL A 360 -4.13 -18.43 29.54
C VAL A 360 -5.12 -19.60 29.41
N LYS A 361 -5.82 -19.95 30.49
CA LYS A 361 -6.87 -20.98 30.53
C LYS A 361 -8.09 -20.60 29.69
N ALA A 362 -8.44 -19.31 29.63
CA ALA A 362 -9.48 -18.78 28.76
C ALA A 362 -9.07 -18.72 27.28
N GLY A 363 -7.84 -19.13 26.94
CA GLY A 363 -7.31 -19.12 25.57
C GLY A 363 -6.67 -17.79 25.16
N ILE A 364 -6.57 -16.81 26.06
CA ILE A 364 -6.00 -15.50 25.77
C ILE A 364 -4.47 -15.59 25.77
N ARG A 365 -3.85 -14.97 24.78
CA ARG A 365 -2.40 -14.88 24.58
C ARG A 365 -2.05 -13.45 24.21
N TYR A 366 -1.68 -12.66 25.21
CA TYR A 366 -1.08 -11.35 24.97
C TYR A 366 0.31 -11.52 24.34
N MET A 367 0.56 -10.79 23.26
CA MET A 367 1.83 -10.80 22.54
C MET A 367 2.47 -9.42 22.56
N GLU A 368 3.69 -9.38 23.07
CA GLU A 368 4.62 -8.30 22.78
C GLU A 368 5.20 -8.46 21.36
N GLU A 369 6.03 -7.51 20.94
CA GLU A 369 6.64 -7.59 19.62
C GLU A 369 7.51 -8.85 19.48
N GLY A 370 7.24 -9.65 18.44
CA GLY A 370 8.01 -10.86 18.17
C GLY A 370 7.20 -11.94 17.48
N VAL A 371 7.80 -13.13 17.38
CA VAL A 371 7.22 -14.30 16.70
C VAL A 371 6.84 -15.36 17.72
N ARG A 372 5.66 -15.95 17.58
CA ARG A 372 5.23 -17.11 18.35
C ARG A 372 4.42 -18.08 17.51
N THR A 373 4.62 -19.37 17.73
CA THR A 373 3.89 -20.44 17.07
C THR A 373 2.88 -21.07 18.02
N PHE A 374 1.67 -21.32 17.53
CA PHE A 374 0.59 -21.96 18.27
C PHE A 374 0.08 -23.20 17.52
N ARG A 375 -0.54 -24.11 18.27
CA ARG A 375 -1.24 -25.29 17.76
C ARG A 375 -2.68 -25.22 18.22
N LEU A 376 -3.60 -25.62 17.34
CA LEU A 376 -5.05 -25.59 17.58
C LEU A 376 -5.62 -27.01 17.63
N GLY A 377 -6.78 -27.17 18.25
CA GLY A 377 -7.49 -28.45 18.34
C GLY A 377 -7.91 -29.04 16.99
N ASN A 378 -8.02 -28.23 15.93
CA ASN A 378 -8.28 -28.70 14.56
C ASN A 378 -7.02 -29.23 13.83
N GLY A 379 -5.88 -29.30 14.51
CA GLY A 379 -4.60 -29.75 13.96
C GLY A 379 -3.81 -28.68 13.21
N ALA A 380 -4.32 -27.44 13.14
CA ALA A 380 -3.58 -26.34 12.52
C ALA A 380 -2.40 -25.90 13.40
N ARG A 381 -1.29 -25.58 12.74
CA ARG A 381 -0.17 -24.82 13.29
C ARG A 381 -0.18 -23.42 12.68
N VAL A 382 -0.01 -22.41 13.52
CA VAL A 382 0.01 -21.01 13.09
C VAL A 382 1.20 -20.28 13.68
N THR A 383 1.99 -19.65 12.82
CA THR A 383 3.11 -18.78 13.21
C THR A 383 2.68 -17.33 13.11
N VAL A 384 2.68 -16.61 14.23
CA VAL A 384 2.21 -15.22 14.29
C VAL A 384 3.38 -14.30 14.62
N TYR A 385 3.56 -13.26 13.81
CA TYR A 385 4.36 -12.09 14.19
C TYR A 385 3.41 -11.01 14.73
N ALA A 386 3.68 -10.49 15.92
CA ALA A 386 2.91 -9.40 16.51
C ALA A 386 3.78 -8.15 16.71
N SER A 387 3.18 -6.95 16.63
CA SER A 387 3.83 -5.70 17.06
C SER A 387 2.80 -4.60 17.41
N PRO A 388 2.90 -3.96 18.59
CA PRO A 388 2.03 -2.84 18.97
C PRO A 388 2.49 -1.50 18.36
N TYR A 389 3.69 -1.45 17.79
CA TYR A 389 4.36 -0.20 17.44
C TYR A 389 3.79 0.46 16.18
N THR A 390 3.64 1.78 16.22
CA THR A 390 3.24 2.62 15.08
C THR A 390 4.15 3.84 14.91
N PRO A 391 4.31 4.36 13.67
CA PRO A 391 5.00 5.63 13.47
C PRO A 391 4.36 6.73 14.32
N GLU A 392 5.18 7.61 14.90
CA GLU A 392 4.73 8.58 15.90
C GLU A 392 3.46 9.35 15.50
N PHE A 393 2.49 9.31 16.41
CA PHE A 393 1.23 10.03 16.30
C PHE A 393 0.85 10.64 17.65
N CYS A 394 0.78 11.97 17.72
CA CYS A 394 0.28 12.73 18.87
C CYS A 394 0.88 12.37 20.26
N GLN A 395 2.13 11.91 20.31
CA GLN A 395 2.83 11.47 21.54
C GLN A 395 2.04 10.45 22.38
N TRP A 396 1.49 9.42 21.74
CA TRP A 396 0.89 8.25 22.40
C TRP A 396 1.91 7.12 22.63
N ALA A 397 1.48 6.06 23.32
CA ALA A 397 2.32 4.89 23.59
C ALA A 397 2.70 4.14 22.30
N PHE A 398 3.74 3.31 22.39
CA PHE A 398 4.24 2.48 21.29
C PHE A 398 4.61 3.26 20.02
N ALA A 399 4.97 4.54 20.16
CA ALA A 399 5.41 5.39 19.08
C ALA A 399 6.91 5.21 18.75
N TYR A 400 7.26 5.29 17.46
CA TYR A 400 8.65 5.40 17.02
C TYR A 400 8.81 6.42 15.87
N ASP A 401 10.00 6.99 15.69
CA ASP A 401 10.28 7.92 14.59
C ASP A 401 10.06 7.21 13.25
N ARG A 402 9.27 7.82 12.35
CA ARG A 402 8.91 7.22 11.06
C ARG A 402 10.12 6.79 10.21
N ARG A 403 11.30 7.39 10.40
CA ARG A 403 12.54 7.06 9.68
C ARG A 403 13.23 5.80 10.21
N VAL A 404 12.82 5.29 11.37
CA VAL A 404 13.41 4.09 11.98
C VAL A 404 12.74 2.84 11.41
N ASP A 405 13.56 1.97 10.81
CA ASP A 405 13.09 0.68 10.32
C ASP A 405 13.10 -0.37 11.44
N ARG A 406 11.93 -0.59 12.04
CA ARG A 406 11.74 -1.57 13.11
C ARG A 406 11.50 -3.00 12.61
N PHE A 407 11.15 -3.18 11.34
CA PHE A 407 10.57 -4.43 10.84
C PHE A 407 11.47 -5.20 9.87
N ASN A 408 12.51 -4.57 9.33
CA ASN A 408 13.40 -5.18 8.33
C ASN A 408 14.80 -5.40 8.90
N LEU A 409 15.50 -6.42 8.41
CA LEU A 409 16.90 -6.64 8.81
C LEU A 409 17.74 -5.38 8.50
N PRO A 410 18.68 -5.01 9.39
CA PRO A 410 19.43 -3.76 9.26
C PRO A 410 20.30 -3.79 7.99
N ALA A 411 20.39 -2.63 7.32
CA ALA A 411 21.53 -2.35 6.46
C ALA A 411 22.74 -1.98 7.34
N GLU A 412 23.96 -2.28 6.90
CA GLU A 412 25.18 -2.01 7.69
C GLU A 412 25.19 -0.55 8.20
N GLY A 413 25.34 -0.35 9.52
CA GLY A 413 25.47 0.97 10.15
C GLY A 413 24.19 1.68 10.62
N VAL A 414 23.01 1.03 10.57
CA VAL A 414 21.70 1.61 10.95
C VAL A 414 21.12 0.92 12.21
N PHE A 415 20.15 1.56 12.89
CA PHE A 415 19.33 1.00 13.98
C PHE A 415 19.07 -0.51 13.80
N VAL A 416 19.39 -1.29 14.84
CA VAL A 416 19.16 -2.74 14.84
C VAL A 416 17.78 -3.01 15.43
N PRO A 417 16.81 -3.46 14.63
CA PRO A 417 15.49 -3.78 15.15
C PRO A 417 15.57 -4.94 16.13
N PRO A 418 14.87 -4.87 17.27
CA PRO A 418 14.93 -5.91 18.29
C PRO A 418 14.29 -7.21 17.81
N ASN A 419 13.21 -7.12 17.04
CA ASN A 419 12.44 -8.26 16.55
C ASN A 419 12.05 -8.05 15.07
N PRO A 420 13.01 -8.15 14.13
CA PRO A 420 12.71 -8.01 12.71
C PRO A 420 11.76 -9.11 12.22
N VAL A 421 10.92 -8.78 11.23
CA VAL A 421 9.96 -9.74 10.67
C VAL A 421 10.71 -10.81 9.85
N PRO A 422 10.54 -12.11 10.14
CA PRO A 422 11.14 -13.18 9.33
C PRO A 422 10.69 -13.12 7.86
N GLY A 423 11.55 -13.55 6.94
CA GLY A 423 11.16 -13.70 5.52
C GLY A 423 10.28 -14.92 5.27
N TYR A 424 9.61 -14.96 4.13
CA TYR A 424 8.79 -16.11 3.70
C TYR A 424 9.64 -17.39 3.63
N PRO A 425 9.15 -18.55 4.13
CA PRO A 425 7.80 -18.83 4.65
C PRO A 425 7.68 -18.77 6.19
N GLY A 426 8.43 -17.89 6.87
CA GLY A 426 8.58 -17.90 8.33
C GLY A 426 7.40 -17.40 9.17
N VAL A 427 6.37 -16.78 8.57
CA VAL A 427 5.21 -16.22 9.29
C VAL A 427 3.93 -16.51 8.52
N ASP A 428 2.91 -17.03 9.20
CA ASP A 428 1.58 -17.28 8.62
C ASP A 428 0.65 -16.07 8.75
N ILE A 429 0.69 -15.40 9.92
CA ILE A 429 -0.14 -14.24 10.22
C ILE A 429 0.73 -13.11 10.78
N MET A 430 0.54 -11.90 10.25
CA MET A 430 1.04 -10.69 10.89
C MET A 430 -0.12 -10.00 11.62
N LEU A 431 0.09 -9.65 12.89
CA LEU A 431 -0.85 -8.93 13.75
C LEU A 431 -0.18 -7.65 14.25
N THR A 432 -0.41 -6.53 13.59
CA THR A 432 0.19 -5.25 14.00
C THR A 432 -0.89 -4.27 14.40
N HIS A 433 -0.58 -3.31 15.27
CA HIS A 433 -1.57 -2.28 15.56
C HIS A 433 -1.81 -1.36 14.34
N GLY A 434 -0.73 -0.80 13.77
CA GLY A 434 -0.82 0.08 12.60
C GLY A 434 -0.85 -0.65 11.26
N PRO A 435 -1.41 -0.02 10.21
CA PRO A 435 -1.43 -0.55 8.85
C PRO A 435 -0.08 -0.38 8.13
N PRO A 436 0.23 -1.25 7.15
CA PRO A 436 1.29 -0.98 6.20
C PRO A 436 0.89 0.17 5.24
N TYR A 437 1.88 0.94 4.79
CA TYR A 437 1.63 2.10 3.92
C TYR A 437 0.93 1.71 2.61
N GLY A 438 -0.10 2.48 2.24
CA GLY A 438 -0.87 2.28 1.00
C GLY A 438 -1.88 1.14 1.05
N VAL A 439 -2.10 0.54 2.22
CA VAL A 439 -3.01 -0.59 2.42
C VAL A 439 -3.98 -0.26 3.55
N LEU A 440 -5.24 0.06 3.20
CA LEU A 440 -6.31 0.36 4.16
C LEU A 440 -5.91 1.39 5.24
N ASP A 441 -5.11 2.38 4.83
CA ASP A 441 -4.45 3.36 5.70
C ASP A 441 -4.79 4.82 5.33
N ARG A 442 -5.88 5.01 4.59
CA ARG A 442 -6.26 6.31 4.04
C ARG A 442 -7.22 7.04 4.96
N VAL A 443 -6.86 8.26 5.34
CA VAL A 443 -7.70 9.17 6.14
C VAL A 443 -8.72 9.89 5.25
N VAL A 444 -10.01 9.92 5.61
CA VAL A 444 -11.11 10.42 4.73
C VAL A 444 -10.98 11.91 4.39
N GLY A 445 -10.43 12.72 5.31
CA GLY A 445 -10.26 14.17 5.13
C GLY A 445 -9.11 14.55 4.18
N SER A 446 -7.87 14.22 4.56
CA SER A 446 -6.67 14.55 3.78
C SER A 446 -6.47 13.65 2.57
N ARG A 447 -7.08 12.46 2.59
CA ARG A 447 -6.79 11.35 1.66
C ARG A 447 -5.33 10.89 1.67
N ALA A 448 -4.55 11.30 2.66
CA ALA A 448 -3.20 10.81 2.84
C ALA A 448 -3.22 9.34 3.28
N CYS A 449 -2.24 8.60 2.80
CA CYS A 449 -1.88 7.29 3.32
C CYS A 449 -0.91 7.53 4.49
N VAL A 450 -1.23 6.99 5.66
CA VAL A 450 -0.48 7.24 6.90
C VAL A 450 0.12 5.97 7.50
N GLY A 451 -0.01 4.83 6.84
CA GLY A 451 0.61 3.58 7.27
C GLY A 451 2.13 3.63 7.21
N CYS A 452 2.77 2.53 7.62
CA CYS A 452 4.22 2.42 7.69
C CYS A 452 4.82 1.77 6.43
N GLU A 453 5.76 2.46 5.79
CA GLU A 453 6.48 2.01 4.61
C GLU A 453 7.42 0.85 4.94
N HIS A 454 8.09 0.92 6.08
CA HIS A 454 8.94 -0.17 6.59
C HIS A 454 8.14 -1.44 6.84
N LEU A 455 6.92 -1.31 7.40
CA LEU A 455 6.02 -2.45 7.59
C LEU A 455 5.58 -3.04 6.26
N PHE A 456 5.23 -2.23 5.27
CA PHE A 456 4.87 -2.73 3.93
C PHE A 456 6.00 -3.56 3.30
N ARG A 457 7.25 -3.09 3.37
CA ARG A 457 8.42 -3.84 2.90
C ARG A 457 8.63 -5.15 3.66
N ALA A 458 8.39 -5.15 4.97
CA ALA A 458 8.52 -6.34 5.79
C ALA A 458 7.45 -7.38 5.43
N VAL A 459 6.21 -6.96 5.21
CA VAL A 459 5.11 -7.84 4.79
C VAL A 459 5.37 -8.40 3.39
N GLU A 460 5.93 -7.60 2.47
CA GLU A 460 6.33 -8.07 1.14
C GLU A 460 7.40 -9.17 1.19
N ARG A 461 8.34 -9.07 2.14
CA ARG A 461 9.36 -10.10 2.38
C ARG A 461 8.77 -11.33 3.06
N ALA A 462 7.92 -11.13 4.06
CA ALA A 462 7.35 -12.20 4.89
C ALA A 462 6.24 -12.99 4.18
N ARG A 463 5.50 -12.34 3.29
CA ARG A 463 4.36 -12.86 2.52
C ARG A 463 3.39 -13.71 3.38
N PRO A 464 2.88 -13.16 4.49
CA PRO A 464 1.95 -13.88 5.35
C PRO A 464 0.66 -14.18 4.60
N ARG A 465 -0.10 -15.18 5.05
CA ARG A 465 -1.44 -15.48 4.54
C ARG A 465 -2.42 -14.33 4.87
N LEU A 466 -2.29 -13.81 6.09
CA LEU A 466 -3.12 -12.74 6.65
C LEU A 466 -2.25 -11.69 7.32
N HIS A 467 -2.55 -10.42 7.09
CA HIS A 467 -2.09 -9.30 7.89
C HIS A 467 -3.29 -8.56 8.47
N ALA A 468 -3.50 -8.68 9.79
CA ALA A 468 -4.56 -8.04 10.54
C ALA A 468 -4.02 -6.82 11.30
N PHE A 469 -4.74 -5.71 11.24
CA PHE A 469 -4.36 -4.44 11.87
C PHE A 469 -5.58 -3.52 12.09
N GLY A 470 -5.32 -2.34 12.64
CA GLY A 470 -6.29 -1.33 13.02
C GLY A 470 -5.76 0.10 12.88
N HIS A 471 -5.92 0.90 13.93
CA HIS A 471 -5.39 2.26 14.16
C HIS A 471 -6.00 3.35 13.28
N ILE A 472 -6.23 3.07 12.00
CA ILE A 472 -6.86 3.99 11.06
C ILE A 472 -8.32 3.58 10.89
N HIS A 473 -9.21 4.12 11.71
CA HIS A 473 -10.62 3.73 11.78
C HIS A 473 -11.34 3.86 10.42
N GLU A 474 -11.01 4.89 9.63
CA GLU A 474 -11.53 5.09 8.28
C GLU A 474 -11.15 3.99 7.28
N GLY A 475 -10.07 3.27 7.59
CA GLY A 475 -9.52 2.22 6.74
C GLY A 475 -10.25 0.90 6.86
N TYR A 476 -11.24 0.76 7.75
CA TYR A 476 -11.98 -0.48 7.99
C TYR A 476 -12.36 -1.19 6.67
N GLY A 477 -11.99 -2.47 6.57
CA GLY A 477 -12.24 -3.27 5.39
C GLY A 477 -11.24 -4.41 5.22
N ALA A 478 -11.37 -5.14 4.12
CA ALA A 478 -10.41 -6.15 3.72
C ALA A 478 -10.03 -6.03 2.25
N MET A 479 -8.80 -6.40 1.95
CA MET A 479 -8.21 -6.33 0.61
C MET A 479 -7.26 -7.50 0.41
N ARG A 480 -7.37 -8.15 -0.74
CA ARG A 480 -6.39 -9.12 -1.22
C ARG A 480 -5.37 -8.41 -2.11
N LEU A 481 -4.09 -8.63 -1.85
CA LEU A 481 -2.99 -8.14 -2.67
C LEU A 481 -2.28 -9.33 -3.30
N GLU A 482 -2.12 -9.30 -4.61
CA GLU A 482 -1.19 -10.18 -5.32
C GLU A 482 0.18 -9.51 -5.42
N TRP A 483 1.22 -10.13 -4.85
CA TRP A 483 2.55 -9.54 -4.74
C TRP A 483 3.21 -9.33 -6.10
N SER A 484 3.03 -10.27 -7.01
CA SER A 484 3.68 -10.23 -8.33
C SER A 484 3.15 -9.10 -9.21
N THR A 485 1.83 -8.90 -9.25
CA THR A 485 1.17 -7.89 -10.08
C THR A 485 0.89 -6.59 -9.34
N ARG A 486 1.05 -6.58 -8.01
CA ARG A 486 0.53 -5.57 -7.08
C ARG A 486 -0.96 -5.29 -7.24
N ARG A 487 -1.71 -6.25 -7.81
CA ARG A 487 -3.16 -6.10 -7.99
C ARG A 487 -3.83 -6.17 -6.64
N GLN A 488 -4.46 -5.07 -6.26
CA GLN A 488 -5.32 -4.98 -5.10
C GLN A 488 -6.76 -5.34 -5.49
N SER A 489 -7.41 -6.17 -4.70
CA SER A 489 -8.81 -6.56 -4.87
C SER A 489 -9.51 -6.39 -3.53
N VAL A 490 -10.36 -5.36 -3.43
CA VAL A 490 -11.14 -5.10 -2.21
C VAL A 490 -12.17 -6.20 -2.04
N ILE A 491 -12.27 -6.75 -0.83
CA ILE A 491 -13.30 -7.70 -0.46
C ILE A 491 -14.57 -6.92 -0.11
N GLN A 492 -15.62 -7.13 -0.88
CA GLN A 492 -16.93 -6.52 -0.64
C GLN A 492 -17.83 -7.53 0.05
N CYS A 493 -18.52 -7.09 1.09
CA CYS A 493 -19.53 -7.87 1.79
C CYS A 493 -20.88 -7.16 1.65
N ASP A 494 -21.92 -7.96 1.45
CA ASP A 494 -23.30 -7.47 1.45
C ASP A 494 -23.68 -6.97 2.85
N LYS A 495 -24.37 -5.82 2.95
CA LYS A 495 -24.61 -5.18 4.24
C LYS A 495 -25.64 -5.92 5.06
N GLU A 496 -26.68 -6.40 4.42
CA GLU A 496 -27.77 -7.17 5.01
C GLU A 496 -27.21 -8.49 5.56
N THR A 497 -26.46 -9.23 4.75
CA THR A 497 -25.78 -10.46 5.21
C THR A 497 -24.79 -10.17 6.36
N THR A 498 -24.00 -9.09 6.26
CA THR A 498 -23.06 -8.70 7.32
C THR A 498 -23.78 -8.43 8.64
N LEU A 499 -24.95 -7.78 8.58
CA LEU A 499 -25.77 -7.46 9.74
C LEU A 499 -26.43 -8.70 10.33
N GLU A 500 -26.93 -9.61 9.49
CA GLU A 500 -27.55 -10.88 9.90
C GLU A 500 -26.52 -11.79 10.56
N ASP A 501 -25.37 -12.01 9.90
CA ASP A 501 -24.30 -12.90 10.34
C ASP A 501 -23.44 -12.31 11.46
N ARG A 502 -23.58 -11.01 11.74
CA ARG A 502 -22.79 -10.24 12.72
C ARG A 502 -21.30 -10.17 12.37
N CYS A 503 -20.96 -10.33 11.09
CA CYS A 503 -19.58 -10.27 10.63
C CYS A 503 -19.48 -10.00 9.13
N ALA A 504 -18.37 -9.39 8.71
CA ALA A 504 -17.96 -9.35 7.32
C ALA A 504 -17.20 -10.65 7.00
N TYR A 505 -17.76 -11.49 6.14
CA TYR A 505 -17.25 -12.84 5.89
C TYR A 505 -16.51 -12.95 4.55
N THR A 506 -15.40 -13.70 4.55
CA THR A 506 -14.73 -14.13 3.32
C THR A 506 -14.10 -15.52 3.46
N ASP A 507 -14.32 -16.38 2.46
CA ASP A 507 -13.72 -17.70 2.39
C ASP A 507 -12.58 -17.73 1.38
N LEU A 508 -11.38 -18.02 1.87
CA LEU A 508 -10.16 -18.15 1.10
C LEU A 508 -9.51 -19.53 1.28
N SER A 509 -10.25 -20.48 1.85
CA SER A 509 -9.84 -21.88 2.01
C SER A 509 -9.74 -22.59 0.66
N GLY A 510 -9.12 -23.78 0.64
CA GLY A 510 -8.84 -24.52 -0.59
C GLY A 510 -10.09 -24.92 -1.38
N GLU A 511 -11.23 -25.02 -0.70
CA GLU A 511 -12.54 -25.40 -1.27
C GLU A 511 -13.33 -24.19 -1.79
N SER A 512 -12.86 -22.97 -1.53
CA SER A 512 -13.55 -21.74 -1.94
C SER A 512 -13.47 -21.52 -3.46
N LYS A 513 -14.33 -20.66 -4.01
CA LYS A 513 -14.29 -20.26 -5.42
C LYS A 513 -13.01 -19.49 -5.80
N SER A 514 -12.30 -18.95 -4.80
CA SER A 514 -11.11 -18.13 -5.01
C SER A 514 -10.11 -18.33 -3.86
N PRO A 515 -9.49 -19.50 -3.74
CA PRO A 515 -8.56 -19.82 -2.65
C PRO A 515 -7.38 -18.85 -2.65
N LEU A 516 -6.80 -18.58 -1.48
CA LEU A 516 -5.59 -17.76 -1.37
C LEU A 516 -4.38 -18.51 -1.97
N ARG A 517 -3.65 -17.87 -2.89
CA ARG A 517 -2.36 -18.38 -3.37
C ARG A 517 -1.26 -18.01 -2.38
N VAL A 518 -1.01 -18.91 -1.43
CA VAL A 518 -0.02 -18.73 -0.36
C VAL A 518 1.35 -18.36 -0.93
N GLY A 519 1.96 -17.29 -0.41
CA GLY A 519 3.25 -16.79 -0.87
C GLY A 519 3.20 -15.94 -2.15
N ASP A 520 2.08 -15.94 -2.88
CA ASP A 520 1.83 -15.03 -4.00
C ASP A 520 0.83 -13.93 -3.64
N GLU A 521 -0.01 -14.19 -2.64
CA GLU A 521 -1.06 -13.28 -2.19
C GLU A 521 -1.12 -13.21 -0.66
N THR A 522 -1.54 -12.04 -0.17
CA THR A 522 -1.81 -11.79 1.24
C THR A 522 -3.19 -11.14 1.37
N LEU A 523 -3.99 -11.59 2.34
CA LEU A 523 -5.18 -10.87 2.77
C LEU A 523 -4.78 -9.82 3.81
N PHE A 524 -5.15 -8.57 3.58
CA PHE A 524 -5.02 -7.48 4.53
C PHE A 524 -6.40 -7.15 5.11
N VAL A 525 -6.48 -7.01 6.43
CA VAL A 525 -7.72 -6.70 7.13
C VAL A 525 -7.47 -5.57 8.12
N ASN A 526 -8.10 -4.42 7.88
CA ASN A 526 -8.25 -3.39 8.88
C ASN A 526 -9.56 -3.68 9.64
N ALA A 527 -9.43 -4.12 10.89
CA ALA A 527 -10.52 -4.66 11.68
C ALA A 527 -11.05 -3.68 12.74
N SER A 528 -10.81 -2.38 12.58
CA SER A 528 -11.33 -1.35 13.50
C SER A 528 -12.85 -1.46 13.63
N VAL A 529 -13.35 -1.97 14.76
CA VAL A 529 -14.79 -2.08 15.02
C VAL A 529 -15.42 -0.71 15.29
N VAL A 530 -14.58 0.25 15.67
CA VAL A 530 -14.94 1.62 15.96
C VAL A 530 -14.74 2.53 14.74
N THR A 531 -15.60 3.53 14.59
CA THR A 531 -15.49 4.59 13.58
C THR A 531 -14.66 5.78 14.09
N VAL A 532 -14.35 6.75 13.23
CA VAL A 532 -13.67 8.01 13.65
C VAL A 532 -14.45 8.78 14.72
N GLN A 533 -15.77 8.59 14.77
CA GLN A 533 -16.64 9.19 15.79
C GLN A 533 -16.70 8.36 17.09
N TYR A 534 -15.81 7.38 17.26
CA TYR A 534 -15.78 6.49 18.42
C TYR A 534 -17.07 5.68 18.63
N GLN A 535 -17.72 5.28 17.54
CA GLN A 535 -18.92 4.44 17.57
C GLN A 535 -18.61 3.03 17.08
N ALA A 536 -18.99 2.00 17.85
CA ALA A 536 -18.74 0.59 17.51
C ALA A 536 -19.78 0.06 16.49
N LEU A 537 -19.64 0.48 15.24
CA LEU A 537 -20.59 0.19 14.15
C LEU A 537 -20.05 -0.79 13.10
N ASN A 538 -18.74 -0.96 13.01
CA ASN A 538 -18.13 -1.82 12.01
C ASN A 538 -18.20 -3.29 12.47
N ALA A 539 -18.35 -4.20 11.51
CA ALA A 539 -18.45 -5.63 11.81
C ALA A 539 -17.08 -6.23 12.17
N PRO A 540 -17.01 -7.25 13.03
CA PRO A 540 -15.88 -8.16 13.05
C PRO A 540 -15.66 -8.78 11.67
N TRP A 541 -14.40 -9.04 11.32
CA TRP A 541 -14.09 -9.83 10.12
C TRP A 541 -14.01 -11.31 10.47
N LEU A 542 -14.66 -12.15 9.66
CA LEU A 542 -14.58 -13.61 9.76
C LEU A 542 -13.96 -14.17 8.49
N VAL A 543 -12.80 -14.80 8.63
CA VAL A 543 -11.98 -15.26 7.50
C VAL A 543 -11.72 -16.75 7.63
N ASP A 544 -12.03 -17.51 6.60
CA ASP A 544 -11.63 -18.91 6.50
C ASP A 544 -10.36 -19.04 5.64
N LEU A 545 -9.29 -19.61 6.21
CA LEU A 545 -7.98 -19.79 5.55
C LEU A 545 -7.47 -21.21 5.73
N GLU A 546 -6.71 -21.71 4.76
CA GLU A 546 -5.87 -22.89 4.97
C GLU A 546 -4.66 -22.52 5.84
N LEU A 547 -4.42 -23.25 6.91
CA LEU A 547 -3.18 -23.17 7.70
C LEU A 547 -2.43 -24.49 7.65
N PRO A 548 -1.09 -24.48 7.73
CA PRO A 548 -0.30 -25.71 7.79
C PRO A 548 -0.77 -26.63 8.93
N THR A 549 -0.79 -27.93 8.69
CA THR A 549 -0.85 -28.93 9.76
C THR A 549 0.54 -29.49 9.98
N GLU A 550 0.87 -29.77 11.24
CA GLU A 550 2.11 -30.46 11.64
C GLU A 550 1.80 -31.61 12.59
#